data_AF-A0A962U6M9-F1
#
_entry.id   AF-A0A962U6M9-F1
#
_cell.length_a   1.000
_cell.length_b   1.000
_cell.length_c   1.000
_cell.angle_alpha   90.00
_cell.angle_beta   90.00
_cell.angle_gamma   90.00
#
_symmetry.space_group_name_H-M   'P 1'
#
loop_
_entity.id
_entity.type
_entity.pdbx_description
1 polymer ?
#
loop_
_entity_poly.entity_id
_entity_poly.type
_entity_poly.pdbx_seq_one_letter_code
_entity_poly.pdbx_strand_id
1 'polypeptide(L)'
;PYGSWYLTGFLMEKPLGVLRQDLARLGFERAEGVHEPEDHIGALCEVMAYLVADAVPEADQKAFFDAHLGSWAAQFFDDLASAPSAVFYRSVARIGRAFVDMESRYLALHD
;
A
#
# COMPACT_ATOMS: atom_id res chain seq x y z
N PRO A 1 2.26 3.06 -9.48
CA PRO A 1 3.53 2.78 -8.73
C PRO A 1 3.31 1.52 -7.90
N TYR A 2 4.27 0.60 -7.90
CA TYR A 2 4.05 -0.80 -7.49
C TYR A 2 5.02 -1.23 -6.39
N GLY A 3 4.51 -1.91 -5.37
CA GLY A 3 5.32 -2.38 -4.24
C GLY A 3 6.48 -3.29 -4.66
N SER A 4 6.26 -4.21 -5.59
CA SER A 4 7.31 -5.11 -6.06
C SER A 4 8.49 -4.35 -6.68
N TRP A 5 8.23 -3.27 -7.42
CA TRP A 5 9.28 -2.41 -7.97
C TRP A 5 10.12 -1.77 -6.86
N TYR A 6 9.48 -1.21 -5.84
CA TYR A 6 10.20 -0.59 -4.72
C TYR A 6 10.97 -1.59 -3.86
N LEU A 7 10.47 -2.83 -3.74
CA LEU A 7 11.07 -3.87 -2.91
C LEU A 7 12.18 -4.65 -3.62
N THR A 8 12.08 -4.87 -4.93
CA THR A 8 12.99 -5.76 -5.67
C THR A 8 13.63 -5.12 -6.90
N GLY A 9 13.11 -3.99 -7.37
CA GLY A 9 13.49 -3.39 -8.65
C GLY A 9 12.84 -4.05 -9.87
N PHE A 10 11.92 -5.00 -9.67
CA PHE A 10 11.24 -5.71 -10.76
C PHE A 10 9.72 -5.80 -10.51
N LEU A 11 8.93 -5.70 -11.58
CA LEU A 11 7.48 -5.87 -11.53
C LEU A 11 7.10 -7.35 -11.43
N MET A 12 5.96 -7.64 -10.79
CA MET A 12 5.36 -8.99 -10.75
C MET A 12 6.21 -10.07 -10.05
N GLU A 13 7.05 -9.65 -9.11
CA GLU A 13 7.95 -10.54 -8.37
C GLU A 13 7.29 -11.20 -7.14
N LYS A 14 8.08 -11.99 -6.40
CA LYS A 14 7.65 -12.68 -5.17
C LYS A 14 6.77 -11.84 -4.21
N PRO A 15 7.04 -10.54 -3.92
CA PRO A 15 6.17 -9.76 -3.04
C PRO A 15 4.71 -9.70 -3.52
N LEU A 16 4.47 -9.59 -4.83
CA LEU A 16 3.12 -9.60 -5.38
C LEU A 16 2.44 -10.96 -5.20
N GLY A 17 3.20 -12.06 -5.29
CA GLY A 17 2.69 -13.40 -5.00
C GLY A 17 2.21 -13.55 -3.56
N VAL A 18 2.93 -12.99 -2.60
CA VAL A 18 2.52 -12.95 -1.18
C VAL A 18 1.27 -12.09 -1.01
N LEU A 19 1.25 -10.90 -1.60
CA LEU A 19 0.06 -10.02 -1.58
C LEU A 19 -1.20 -10.74 -2.09
N ARG A 20 -1.11 -11.47 -3.20
CA ARG A 20 -2.25 -12.21 -3.75
C ARG A 20 -2.79 -13.27 -2.79
N GLN A 21 -1.91 -13.94 -2.04
CA GLN A 21 -2.33 -14.93 -1.04
C GLN A 21 -3.08 -14.27 0.12
N ASP A 22 -2.58 -13.13 0.59
CA ASP A 22 -3.23 -12.37 1.66
C ASP A 22 -4.56 -11.75 1.20
N LEU A 23 -4.63 -11.18 0.00
CA LEU A 23 -5.87 -10.67 -0.58
C LEU A 23 -6.93 -11.76 -0.69
N ALA A 24 -6.55 -12.94 -1.20
CA ALA A 24 -7.47 -14.08 -1.29
C ALA A 24 -7.95 -14.55 0.09
N ARG A 25 -7.07 -14.56 1.11
CA ARG A 25 -7.44 -14.90 2.50
C ARG A 25 -8.43 -13.89 3.09
N LEU A 26 -8.30 -12.62 2.71
CA LEU A 26 -9.18 -11.53 3.13
C LEU A 26 -10.46 -11.41 2.28
N GLY A 27 -10.61 -12.24 1.23
CA GLY A 27 -11.78 -12.25 0.36
C GLY A 27 -11.76 -11.21 -0.75
N PHE A 28 -10.62 -10.58 -1.03
CA PHE A 28 -10.45 -9.65 -2.15
C PHE A 28 -10.05 -10.39 -3.43
N GLU A 29 -10.61 -9.93 -4.54
CA GLU A 29 -10.25 -10.37 -5.89
C GLU A 29 -10.00 -9.17 -6.80
N ARG A 30 -9.21 -9.38 -7.86
CA ARG A 30 -8.98 -8.33 -8.85
C ARG A 30 -10.25 -8.17 -9.69
N ALA A 31 -10.69 -6.92 -9.84
CA ALA A 31 -11.83 -6.58 -10.69
C ALA A 31 -11.64 -7.05 -12.15
N GLU A 32 -12.73 -7.47 -12.77
CA GLU A 32 -12.73 -7.91 -14.16
C GLU A 32 -12.30 -6.76 -15.10
N GLY A 33 -11.42 -7.07 -16.06
CA GLY A 33 -10.90 -6.08 -17.01
C GLY A 33 -9.76 -5.18 -16.49
N VAL A 34 -9.38 -5.28 -15.21
CA VAL A 34 -8.19 -4.60 -14.66
C VAL A 34 -6.95 -5.47 -14.89
N HIS A 35 -5.92 -4.88 -15.50
CA HIS A 35 -4.68 -5.59 -15.87
C HIS A 35 -3.48 -5.15 -15.01
N GLU A 36 -3.61 -4.04 -14.30
CA GLU A 36 -2.65 -3.56 -13.32
C GLU A 36 -2.48 -4.59 -12.20
N PRO A 37 -1.24 -4.83 -11.75
CA PRO A 37 -1.02 -5.67 -10.58
C PRO A 37 -1.55 -5.04 -9.31
N GLU A 38 -1.91 -5.94 -8.38
CA GLU A 38 -2.63 -5.63 -7.15
C GLU A 38 -1.78 -4.83 -6.14
N ASP A 39 -0.46 -4.80 -6.32
CA ASP A 39 0.49 -4.05 -5.48
C ASP A 39 0.62 -2.57 -5.87
N HIS A 40 -0.31 -2.07 -6.68
CA HIS A 40 -0.43 -0.64 -6.95
C HIS A 40 -0.77 0.13 -5.66
N ILE A 41 -0.09 1.25 -5.36
CA ILE A 41 -0.31 2.01 -4.12
C ILE A 41 -1.80 2.33 -3.87
N GLY A 42 -2.53 2.71 -4.93
CA GLY A 42 -3.96 3.03 -4.82
C GLY A 42 -4.81 1.81 -4.46
N ALA A 43 -4.50 0.63 -5.00
CA ALA A 43 -5.22 -0.60 -4.70
C ALA A 43 -4.96 -1.04 -3.26
N LEU A 44 -3.71 -0.91 -2.78
CA LEU A 44 -3.38 -1.20 -1.38
C LEU A 44 -4.04 -0.23 -0.39
N CYS A 45 -4.10 1.07 -0.72
CA CYS A 45 -4.85 2.04 0.08
C CYS A 45 -6.36 1.73 0.09
N GLU A 46 -6.92 1.27 -1.02
CA GLU A 46 -8.31 0.85 -1.11
C GLU A 46 -8.59 -0.38 -0.24
N VAL A 47 -7.72 -1.40 -0.29
CA VAL A 47 -7.83 -2.57 0.59
C VAL A 47 -7.79 -2.15 2.06
N MET A 48 -6.84 -1.29 2.46
CA MET A 48 -6.81 -0.74 3.83
C MET A 48 -8.12 -0.02 4.19
N ALA A 49 -8.68 0.76 3.28
CA ALA A 49 -9.95 1.45 3.50
C ALA A 49 -11.11 0.46 3.74
N TYR A 50 -11.16 -0.65 2.98
CA TYR A 50 -12.14 -1.72 3.21
C TYR A 50 -11.93 -2.41 4.57
N LEU A 51 -10.70 -2.77 4.93
CA LEU A 51 -10.41 -3.41 6.22
C LEU A 51 -10.87 -2.53 7.40
N VAL A 52 -10.64 -1.22 7.30
CA VAL A 52 -11.11 -0.24 8.30
C VAL A 52 -12.63 -0.14 8.30
N ALA A 53 -13.26 -0.01 7.13
CA ALA A 53 -14.72 0.15 7.00
C ALA A 53 -15.50 -1.08 7.50
N ASP A 54 -14.96 -2.27 7.28
CA ASP A 54 -15.54 -3.55 7.73
C ASP A 54 -15.20 -3.87 9.19
N ALA A 55 -14.51 -2.96 9.89
CA ALA A 55 -14.10 -3.12 11.29
C ALA A 55 -13.32 -4.44 11.53
N VAL A 56 -12.47 -4.83 10.58
CA VAL A 56 -11.53 -5.94 10.73
C VAL A 56 -10.65 -5.69 11.96
N PRO A 57 -10.28 -6.71 12.76
CA PRO A 57 -9.43 -6.50 13.93
C PRO A 57 -8.16 -5.70 13.62
N GLU A 58 -7.80 -4.76 14.48
CA GLU A 58 -6.64 -3.86 14.27
C GLU A 58 -5.33 -4.63 14.06
N ALA A 59 -5.18 -5.80 14.70
CA ALA A 59 -4.04 -6.69 14.49
C ALA A 59 -3.91 -7.18 13.04
N ASP A 60 -5.04 -7.48 12.38
CA ASP A 60 -5.05 -7.92 10.97
C ASP A 60 -4.82 -6.73 10.02
N GLN A 61 -5.36 -5.55 10.34
CA GLN A 61 -5.08 -4.31 9.61
C GLN A 61 -3.58 -3.97 9.67
N LYS A 62 -2.99 -4.05 10.86
CA LYS A 62 -1.56 -3.87 11.10
C LYS A 62 -0.73 -4.87 10.31
N ALA A 63 -1.08 -6.16 10.40
CA ALA A 63 -0.35 -7.20 9.67
C ALA A 63 -0.35 -6.95 8.16
N PHE A 64 -1.49 -6.52 7.59
CA PHE A 64 -1.55 -6.16 6.17
C PHE A 64 -0.70 -4.93 5.85
N PHE A 65 -0.81 -3.86 6.65
CA PHE A 65 -0.03 -2.63 6.45
C PHE A 65 1.47 -2.90 6.50
N ASP A 66 1.95 -3.62 7.52
CA ASP A 66 3.37 -3.92 7.72
C ASP A 66 3.92 -4.77 6.57
N ALA A 67 3.15 -5.76 6.11
CA ALA A 67 3.55 -6.65 5.03
C ALA A 67 3.58 -5.94 3.66
N HIS A 68 2.60 -5.07 3.38
CA HIS A 68 2.31 -4.63 2.01
C HIS A 68 2.52 -3.14 1.74
N LEU A 69 2.61 -2.27 2.77
CA LEU A 69 2.84 -0.83 2.61
C LEU A 69 4.05 -0.29 3.39
N GLY A 70 4.23 -0.73 4.64
CA GLY A 70 5.09 -0.07 5.63
C GLY A 70 6.56 0.06 5.21
N SER A 71 7.07 -0.87 4.41
CA SER A 71 8.48 -0.91 4.01
C SER A 71 8.83 -0.04 2.80
N TRP A 72 7.84 0.45 2.03
CA TRP A 72 8.13 1.14 0.76
C TRP A 72 7.26 2.36 0.46
N ALA A 73 6.05 2.44 1.02
CA ALA A 73 5.09 3.50 0.67
C ALA A 73 5.62 4.90 0.98
N ALA A 74 6.37 5.06 2.08
CA ALA A 74 6.99 6.35 2.43
C ALA A 74 7.99 6.81 1.35
N GLN A 75 8.89 5.92 0.91
CA GLN A 75 9.85 6.21 -0.16
C GLN A 75 9.14 6.55 -1.46
N PHE A 76 8.08 5.84 -1.81
CA PHE A 76 7.26 6.16 -2.97
C PHE A 76 6.72 7.59 -2.92
N PHE A 77 6.16 8.01 -1.78
CA PHE A 77 5.63 9.37 -1.67
C PHE A 77 6.76 10.42 -1.69
N ASP A 78 7.94 10.13 -1.16
CA ASP A 78 9.10 11.02 -1.28
C ASP A 78 9.56 11.17 -2.75
N ASP A 79 9.58 10.09 -3.52
CA ASP A 79 9.87 10.13 -4.96
C ASP A 79 8.80 10.91 -5.74
N LEU A 80 7.52 10.69 -5.43
CA LEU A 80 6.42 11.40 -6.08
C LEU A 80 6.48 12.91 -5.80
N ALA A 81 6.90 13.31 -4.60
CA ALA A 81 7.07 14.71 -4.23
C ALA A 81 8.24 15.39 -4.96
N SER A 82 9.27 14.63 -5.34
CA SER A 82 10.46 15.15 -6.04
C SER A 82 10.33 15.08 -7.56
N ALA A 83 9.38 14.32 -8.10
CA ALA A 83 9.17 14.16 -9.54
C ALA A 83 8.84 15.50 -10.23
N PRO A 84 9.61 15.92 -11.26
CA PRO A 84 9.40 17.20 -11.94
C PRO A 84 8.01 17.33 -12.55
N SER A 85 7.47 16.24 -13.11
CA SER A 85 6.16 16.19 -13.76
C SER A 85 4.96 16.12 -12.79
N ALA A 86 5.19 15.87 -11.50
CA ALA A 86 4.12 15.66 -10.52
C ALA A 86 3.49 16.97 -10.00
N VAL A 87 3.09 17.89 -10.89
CA VAL A 87 2.59 19.23 -10.48
C VAL A 87 1.43 19.14 -9.47
N PHE A 88 0.36 18.43 -9.81
CA PHE A 88 -0.76 18.17 -8.90
C PHE A 88 -0.40 17.14 -7.82
N TYR A 89 0.25 16.05 -8.23
CA TYR A 89 0.53 14.91 -7.35
C TYR A 89 1.57 15.19 -6.26
N ARG A 90 2.34 16.28 -6.32
CA ARG A 90 3.20 16.73 -5.23
C ARG A 90 2.43 16.99 -3.93
N SER A 91 1.22 17.52 -4.03
CA SER A 91 0.38 17.75 -2.85
C SER A 91 -0.15 16.43 -2.29
N VAL A 92 -0.57 15.52 -3.18
CA VAL A 92 -0.99 14.16 -2.81
C VAL A 92 0.17 13.41 -2.14
N ALA A 93 1.39 13.57 -2.66
CA ALA A 93 2.59 12.96 -2.10
C ALA A 93 2.85 13.39 -0.66
N ARG A 94 2.73 14.69 -0.37
CA ARG A 94 2.90 15.22 0.99
C ARG A 94 1.87 14.65 1.97
N ILE A 95 0.61 14.55 1.53
CA ILE A 95 -0.46 13.95 2.34
C ILE A 95 -0.18 12.47 2.56
N GLY A 96 0.10 11.72 1.50
CA GLY A 96 0.37 10.28 1.58
C GLY A 96 1.58 9.96 2.46
N ARG A 97 2.66 10.73 2.33
CA ARG A 97 3.85 10.62 3.18
C ARG A 97 3.52 10.86 4.66
N ALA A 98 2.78 11.91 4.96
CA ALA A 98 2.36 12.21 6.34
C ALA A 98 1.42 11.14 6.91
N PHE A 99 0.52 10.60 6.07
CA PHE A 99 -0.38 9.50 6.42
C PHE A 99 0.41 8.23 6.77
N VAL A 100 1.35 7.79 5.93
CA VAL A 100 2.16 6.59 6.18
C VAL A 100 3.00 6.73 7.46
N ASP A 101 3.55 7.92 7.72
CA ASP A 101 4.29 8.21 8.96
C ASP A 101 3.36 8.14 10.21
N MET A 102 2.11 8.58 10.06
CA MET A 102 1.12 8.52 11.14
C MET A 102 0.69 7.08 11.41
N GLU A 103 0.28 6.34 10.37
CA GLU A 103 -0.13 4.94 10.47
C GLU A 103 0.97 4.07 11.07
N SER A 104 2.21 4.21 10.59
CA SER A 104 3.36 3.46 11.12
C SER A 104 3.55 3.68 12.62
N ARG A 105 3.31 4.90 13.12
CA ARG A 105 3.40 5.20 14.56
C ARG A 105 2.19 4.69 15.32
N TYR A 106 0.99 4.88 14.78
CA TYR A 106 -0.26 4.46 15.41
C TYR A 106 -0.31 2.95 15.60
N LEU A 107 0.00 2.18 14.55
CA LEU A 107 -0.01 0.72 14.59
C LEU A 107 1.14 0.13 15.41
N ALA A 108 2.26 0.86 15.61
CA ALA A 108 3.34 0.43 16.49
C ALA A 108 3.05 0.62 17.99
N LEU A 109 1.97 1.33 18.36
CA LEU A 109 1.59 1.54 19.76
C LEU A 109 0.71 0.42 20.33
N HIS A 110 0.16 -0.44 19.48
CA HIS A 110 -0.84 -1.45 19.83
C HIS A 110 -0.27 -2.88 19.89
N ASP A 111 0.98 -3.02 20.35
CA ASP A 111 1.66 -4.29 20.59
C ASP A 111 1.23 -4.97 21.92
#